data_AF-A0A2A6RNW4-F1
#
_entry.id   AF-A0A2A6RNW4-F1
#
_cell.length_a   1.000
_cell.length_b   1.000
_cell.length_c   1.000
_cell.angle_alpha   90.00
_cell.angle_beta   90.00
_cell.angle_gamma   90.00
#
_symmetry.space_group_name_H-M   'P 1'
#
loop_
_entity.id
_entity.type
_entity.pdbx_description
1 polymer ?
#
loop_
_entity_poly.entity_id
_entity_poly.type
_entity_poly.pdbx_seq_one_letter_code
_entity_poly.pdbx_strand_id
1 'polypeptide(L)'
;MKRLRSHASRRLIGLGPRRRAASSALPLADRLIAGLRAVGSNAFSLGIAALMLVFIGLLMVNFVGQVLQSARLETRRAELEAEVLTIRYENERLAGLVEYTESPVYAEMVARGQLGYAREGDVVILSRTEPLSIPEIAAPDEALDPSVVVPQQPENWRLWWQALRGG
;
A
#
# COMPACT_ATOMS: atom_id res chain seq x y z
N MET A 1 -76.30 -94.75 -1.46
CA MET A 1 -76.33 -96.21 -1.22
C MET A 1 -74.91 -96.75 -1.27
N LYS A 2 -74.61 -97.64 -0.32
CA LYS A 2 -73.63 -98.74 -0.29
C LYS A 2 -72.18 -98.54 -0.80
N ARG A 3 -71.29 -98.76 0.17
CA ARG A 3 -69.84 -98.98 0.18
C ARG A 3 -69.38 -100.14 -0.72
N LEU A 4 -68.09 -100.17 -1.07
CA LEU A 4 -67.09 -101.26 -0.90
C LEU A 4 -65.88 -100.94 -1.82
N ARG A 5 -64.68 -100.61 -1.29
CA ARG A 5 -63.53 -101.52 -0.99
C ARG A 5 -63.30 -102.52 -2.14
N SER A 6 -62.13 -102.74 -2.72
CA SER A 6 -60.74 -102.81 -2.24
C SER A 6 -59.91 -103.22 -3.48
N HIS A 7 -58.66 -102.77 -3.63
CA HIS A 7 -57.52 -103.67 -3.88
C HIS A 7 -56.21 -102.89 -3.77
N ALA A 8 -55.27 -103.52 -3.09
CA ALA A 8 -53.97 -103.02 -2.70
C ALA A 8 -52.85 -103.51 -3.63
N SER A 9 -51.70 -102.86 -3.47
CA SER A 9 -50.35 -103.27 -3.87
C SER A 9 -49.88 -102.89 -5.28
N ARG A 10 -48.95 -101.93 -5.35
CA ARG A 10 -47.51 -102.23 -5.45
C ARG A 10 -46.70 -100.97 -5.17
N ARG A 11 -45.84 -101.06 -4.14
CA ARG A 11 -44.78 -100.07 -3.88
C ARG A 11 -43.75 -100.21 -4.99
N LEU A 12 -43.50 -99.12 -5.72
CA LEU A 12 -42.23 -98.94 -6.44
C LEU A 12 -41.57 -97.69 -5.89
N ILE A 13 -40.45 -97.98 -5.24
CA ILE A 13 -39.51 -97.08 -4.62
C ILE A 13 -39.00 -96.10 -5.68
N GLY A 14 -39.17 -94.81 -5.43
CA GLY A 14 -38.68 -93.73 -6.27
C GLY A 14 -38.32 -92.54 -5.40
N LEU A 15 -37.16 -92.64 -4.75
CA LEU A 15 -36.47 -91.56 -4.06
C LEU A 15 -36.26 -90.37 -5.00
N GLY A 16 -36.49 -89.16 -4.50
CA GLY A 16 -35.82 -87.97 -5.04
C GLY A 16 -36.65 -86.70 -5.12
N PRO A 17 -36.53 -85.78 -4.16
CA PRO A 17 -37.04 -84.42 -4.29
C PRO A 17 -36.06 -83.57 -5.09
N ARG A 18 -36.54 -82.66 -5.94
CA ARG A 18 -35.68 -81.53 -6.37
C ARG A 18 -36.50 -80.29 -6.66
N ARG A 19 -36.63 -79.48 -5.60
CA ARG A 19 -36.79 -78.03 -5.68
C ARG A 19 -35.81 -77.50 -6.72
N ARG A 20 -36.28 -77.03 -7.88
CA ARG A 20 -35.52 -76.05 -8.67
C ARG A 20 -35.69 -74.72 -7.96
N ALA A 21 -34.85 -74.48 -6.96
CA ALA A 21 -34.42 -73.13 -6.69
C ALA A 21 -33.78 -72.64 -8.00
N ALA A 22 -34.41 -71.67 -8.65
CA ALA A 22 -33.73 -70.85 -9.64
C ALA A 22 -32.63 -70.13 -8.86
N SER A 23 -31.47 -70.76 -8.79
CA SER A 23 -30.24 -70.14 -8.33
C SER A 23 -30.04 -68.94 -9.24
N SER A 24 -30.25 -67.75 -8.68
CA SER A 24 -29.76 -66.48 -9.18
C SER A 24 -28.24 -66.57 -9.25
N ALA A 25 -27.73 -67.23 -10.29
CA ALA A 25 -26.37 -67.08 -10.73
C ALA A 25 -26.31 -65.66 -11.33
N LEU A 26 -26.07 -64.67 -10.47
CA LEU A 26 -25.60 -63.36 -10.91
C LEU A 26 -24.43 -63.64 -11.85
N PRO A 27 -24.54 -63.28 -13.14
CA PRO A 27 -23.56 -63.67 -14.12
C PRO A 27 -22.21 -63.11 -13.69
N LEU A 28 -21.16 -63.91 -13.83
CA LEU A 28 -19.77 -63.47 -13.62
C LEU A 28 -19.47 -62.14 -14.33
N ALA A 29 -20.16 -61.88 -15.44
CA ALA A 29 -20.16 -60.61 -16.16
C ALA A 29 -20.55 -59.41 -15.28
N ASP A 30 -21.60 -59.51 -14.46
CA ASP A 30 -22.02 -58.41 -13.57
C ASP A 30 -21.01 -58.16 -12.45
N ARG A 31 -20.34 -59.21 -11.96
CA ARG A 31 -19.28 -59.08 -10.94
C ARG A 31 -18.01 -58.42 -11.51
N LEU A 32 -17.67 -58.71 -12.77
CA LEU A 32 -16.54 -58.07 -13.45
C LEU A 32 -16.85 -56.60 -13.78
N ILE A 33 -18.06 -56.28 -14.23
CA ILE A 33 -18.49 -54.90 -14.52
C ILE A 33 -18.58 -54.08 -13.23
N ALA A 34 -19.05 -54.67 -12.12
CA ALA A 34 -19.08 -54.00 -10.81
C ALA A 34 -17.66 -53.74 -10.27
N GLY A 35 -16.72 -54.68 -10.43
CA GLY A 35 -15.31 -54.49 -10.06
C GLY A 35 -14.62 -53.39 -10.87
N LEU A 36 -14.87 -53.35 -12.19
CA LEU A 36 -14.38 -52.28 -13.08
C LEU A 36 -15.00 -50.91 -12.74
N ARG A 37 -16.28 -50.86 -12.38
CA ARG A 37 -16.93 -49.63 -11.91
C ARG A 37 -16.43 -49.16 -10.55
N ALA A 38 -16.12 -50.06 -9.61
CA ALA A 38 -15.63 -49.70 -8.28
C ALA A 38 -14.15 -49.26 -8.28
N VAL A 39 -13.31 -49.87 -9.10
CA VAL A 39 -11.92 -49.42 -9.29
C VAL A 39 -11.86 -48.15 -10.14
N GLY A 40 -12.70 -48.07 -11.18
CA GLY A 40 -12.84 -46.89 -12.04
C GLY A 40 -13.46 -45.69 -11.30
N SER A 41 -14.42 -45.89 -10.40
CA SER A 41 -15.02 -44.80 -9.61
C SER A 41 -14.03 -44.18 -8.66
N ASN A 42 -13.17 -44.99 -8.03
CA ASN A 42 -12.17 -44.50 -7.08
C ASN A 42 -11.03 -43.75 -7.80
N ALA A 43 -10.60 -44.25 -8.96
CA ALA A 43 -9.62 -43.56 -9.80
C ALA A 43 -10.18 -42.26 -10.42
N PHE A 44 -11.45 -42.28 -10.85
CA PHE A 44 -12.14 -41.11 -11.40
C PHE A 44 -12.38 -40.05 -10.32
N SER A 45 -12.81 -40.44 -9.12
CA SER A 45 -12.96 -39.52 -7.98
C SER A 45 -11.62 -38.91 -7.55
N LEU A 46 -10.53 -39.70 -7.58
CA LEU A 46 -9.18 -39.19 -7.32
C LEU A 46 -8.73 -38.19 -8.40
N GLY A 47 -9.00 -38.46 -9.68
CA GLY A 47 -8.71 -37.55 -10.78
C GLY A 47 -9.48 -36.23 -10.66
N ILE A 48 -10.77 -36.30 -10.32
CA ILE A 48 -11.59 -35.10 -10.07
C ILE A 48 -11.08 -34.34 -8.84
N ALA A 49 -10.75 -35.04 -7.75
CA ALA A 49 -10.21 -34.40 -6.54
C ALA A 49 -8.89 -33.68 -6.84
N ALA A 50 -7.99 -34.30 -7.60
CA ALA A 50 -6.74 -33.67 -8.03
C ALA A 50 -6.98 -32.44 -8.92
N LEU A 51 -7.91 -32.52 -9.87
CA LEU A 51 -8.30 -31.40 -10.72
C LEU A 51 -8.87 -30.23 -9.89
N MET A 52 -9.75 -30.53 -8.93
CA MET A 52 -10.30 -29.53 -8.01
C MET A 52 -9.20 -28.88 -7.18
N LEU A 53 -8.23 -29.65 -6.70
CA LEU A 53 -7.11 -29.13 -5.91
C LEU A 53 -6.24 -28.19 -6.74
N VAL A 54 -5.94 -28.55 -8.00
CA VAL A 54 -5.24 -27.68 -8.95
C VAL A 54 -6.04 -26.41 -9.23
N PHE A 55 -7.35 -26.53 -9.44
CA PHE A 55 -8.22 -25.40 -9.73
C PHE A 55 -8.31 -24.42 -8.53
N ILE A 56 -8.43 -24.94 -7.32
CA ILE A 56 -8.40 -24.15 -6.07
C ILE A 56 -7.05 -23.47 -5.92
N GLY A 57 -5.94 -24.17 -6.18
CA GLY A 57 -4.60 -23.60 -6.15
C GLY A 57 -4.44 -22.45 -7.15
N LEU A 58 -4.93 -22.61 -8.37
CA LEU A 58 -4.92 -21.56 -9.39
C LEU A 58 -5.72 -20.33 -8.96
N LEU A 59 -6.93 -20.54 -8.42
CA LEU A 59 -7.78 -19.48 -7.89
C LEU A 59 -7.10 -18.71 -6.76
N MET A 60 -6.44 -19.42 -5.83
CA MET A 60 -5.70 -18.81 -4.73
C MET A 60 -4.58 -17.90 -5.23
N VAL A 61 -3.75 -18.37 -6.16
CA VAL A 61 -2.66 -17.56 -6.73
C VAL A 61 -3.19 -16.31 -7.43
N ASN A 62 -4.26 -16.44 -8.21
CA ASN A 62 -4.88 -15.31 -8.90
C ASN A 62 -5.49 -14.30 -7.92
N PHE A 63 -6.17 -14.79 -6.89
CA PHE A 63 -6.81 -13.94 -5.88
C PHE A 63 -5.79 -13.17 -5.04
N VAL A 64 -4.68 -13.82 -4.63
CA VAL A 64 -3.58 -13.15 -3.92
C VAL A 64 -3.00 -12.02 -4.78
N GLY A 65 -2.79 -12.26 -6.08
CA GLY A 65 -2.33 -11.22 -7.01
C GLY A 65 -3.29 -10.03 -7.06
N GLN A 66 -4.59 -10.28 -7.16
CA GLN A 66 -5.62 -9.24 -7.20
C GLN A 66 -5.71 -8.43 -5.90
N VAL A 67 -5.68 -9.09 -4.74
CA VAL A 67 -5.72 -8.40 -3.43
C VAL A 67 -4.49 -7.53 -3.23
N LEU A 68 -3.31 -8.01 -3.63
CA LEU A 68 -2.09 -7.22 -3.52
C LEU A 68 -2.08 -6.02 -4.48
N GLN A 69 -2.63 -6.20 -5.69
CA GLN A 69 -2.82 -5.10 -6.64
C GLN A 69 -3.83 -4.08 -6.15
N SER A 70 -4.95 -4.50 -5.57
CA SER A 70 -5.95 -3.58 -5.03
C SER A 70 -5.39 -2.75 -3.88
N ALA A 71 -4.63 -3.37 -2.97
CA ALA A 71 -3.97 -2.65 -1.89
C ALA A 71 -2.99 -1.60 -2.42
N ARG A 72 -2.17 -1.96 -3.43
CA ARG A 72 -1.23 -1.01 -4.07
C ARG A 72 -1.94 0.13 -4.77
N LEU A 73 -3.07 -0.13 -5.44
CA LEU A 73 -3.86 0.91 -6.09
C LEU A 73 -4.47 1.87 -5.07
N GLU A 74 -4.93 1.36 -3.92
CA GLU A 74 -5.47 2.19 -2.86
C GLU A 74 -4.39 3.08 -2.23
N THR A 75 -3.20 2.55 -1.98
CA THR A 75 -2.06 3.36 -1.50
C THR A 75 -1.70 4.46 -2.49
N ARG A 76 -1.65 4.15 -3.79
CA ARG A 76 -1.37 5.16 -4.83
C ARG A 76 -2.46 6.22 -4.93
N ARG A 77 -3.73 5.83 -4.78
CA ARG A 77 -4.84 6.80 -4.75
C ARG A 77 -4.69 7.76 -3.59
N ALA A 78 -4.45 7.25 -2.39
CA ALA A 78 -4.25 8.08 -1.20
C ALA A 78 -3.06 9.05 -1.34
N GLU A 79 -1.96 8.58 -1.93
CA GLU A 79 -0.78 9.41 -2.23
C GLU A 79 -1.11 10.54 -3.21
N LEU A 80 -1.78 10.21 -4.33
CA LEU A 80 -2.19 11.21 -5.33
C LEU A 80 -3.20 12.21 -4.78
N GLU A 81 -4.13 11.78 -3.94
CA GLU A 81 -5.09 12.66 -3.28
C GLU A 81 -4.38 13.65 -2.34
N ALA A 82 -3.39 13.18 -1.58
CA ALA A 82 -2.58 14.05 -0.72
C ALA A 82 -1.75 15.06 -1.53
N GLU A 83 -1.20 14.64 -2.67
CA GLU A 83 -0.47 15.52 -3.58
C GLU A 83 -1.39 16.61 -4.16
N VAL A 84 -2.58 16.25 -4.63
CA VAL A 84 -3.57 17.21 -5.14
C VAL A 84 -3.96 18.23 -4.08
N LEU A 85 -4.17 17.81 -2.83
CA LEU A 85 -4.48 18.71 -1.73
C LEU A 85 -3.33 19.69 -1.46
N THR A 86 -2.10 19.22 -1.50
CA THR A 86 -0.90 20.05 -1.33
C THR A 86 -0.81 21.10 -2.43
N ILE A 87 -0.95 20.69 -3.69
CA ILE A 87 -0.91 21.60 -4.85
C ILE A 87 -2.02 22.64 -4.78
N ARG A 88 -3.23 22.25 -4.36
CA ARG A 88 -4.35 23.20 -4.20
C ARG A 88 -4.05 24.25 -3.14
N TYR A 89 -3.56 23.81 -1.98
CA TYR A 89 -3.18 24.73 -0.90
C TYR A 89 -2.07 25.69 -1.34
N GLU A 90 -1.06 25.19 -2.06
CA GLU A 90 0.01 26.02 -2.60
C GLU A 90 -0.51 27.03 -3.63
N ASN A 91 -1.40 26.61 -4.52
CA ASN A 91 -2.01 27.51 -5.50
C ASN A 91 -2.86 28.59 -4.83
N GLU A 92 -3.66 28.26 -3.82
CA GLU A 92 -4.43 29.24 -3.05
C GLU A 92 -3.50 30.25 -2.35
N ARG A 93 -2.41 29.77 -1.75
CA ARG A 93 -1.40 30.63 -1.13
C ARG A 93 -0.74 31.56 -2.14
N LEU A 94 -0.33 31.03 -3.29
CA LEU A 94 0.31 31.82 -4.35
C LEU A 94 -0.66 32.83 -4.95
N ALA A 95 -1.92 32.45 -5.17
CA ALA A 95 -2.97 33.35 -5.64
C ALA A 95 -3.16 34.53 -4.68
N GLY A 96 -3.21 34.28 -3.36
CA GLY A 96 -3.30 35.34 -2.35
C GLY A 96 -2.07 36.25 -2.33
N LEU A 97 -0.86 35.71 -2.55
CA LEU A 97 0.35 36.52 -2.68
C LEU A 97 0.31 37.41 -3.92
N VAL A 98 -0.12 36.88 -5.06
CA VAL A 98 -0.28 37.66 -6.30
C VAL A 98 -1.27 38.79 -6.08
N GLU A 99 -2.45 38.50 -5.54
CA GLU A 99 -3.47 39.51 -5.24
C GLU A 99 -2.94 40.60 -4.31
N TYR A 100 -2.19 40.23 -3.27
CA TYR A 100 -1.55 41.19 -2.39
C TYR A 100 -0.52 42.06 -3.12
N THR A 101 0.33 41.48 -3.97
CA THR A 101 1.33 42.23 -4.73
C THR A 101 0.73 43.14 -5.78
N GLU A 102 -0.43 42.79 -6.33
CA GLU A 102 -1.19 43.63 -7.27
C GLU A 102 -2.00 44.73 -6.56
N SER A 103 -2.15 44.64 -5.24
CA SER A 103 -2.92 45.61 -4.47
C SER A 103 -2.27 47.01 -4.45
N PRO A 104 -3.07 48.09 -4.39
CA PRO A 104 -2.55 49.45 -4.32
C PRO A 104 -1.75 49.72 -3.03
N VAL A 105 -2.03 48.98 -1.96
CA VAL A 105 -1.30 49.05 -0.69
C VAL A 105 0.14 48.60 -0.86
N TYR A 106 0.36 47.50 -1.58
CA TYR A 106 1.71 47.03 -1.88
C TYR A 106 2.46 48.02 -2.79
N ALA A 107 1.79 48.55 -3.82
CA ALA A 107 2.37 49.58 -4.68
C ALA A 107 2.80 50.83 -3.89
N GLU A 108 1.98 51.29 -2.95
CA GLU A 108 2.30 52.43 -2.08
C GLU A 108 3.45 52.13 -1.12
N MET A 109 3.51 50.91 -0.56
CA MET A 109 4.61 50.46 0.29
C MET A 109 5.94 50.46 -0.47
N VAL A 110 5.96 49.93 -1.70
CA VAL A 110 7.16 49.91 -2.56
C VAL A 110 7.55 51.33 -2.95
N ALA A 111 6.57 52.18 -3.31
CA ALA A 111 6.82 53.57 -3.65
C ALA A 111 7.48 54.34 -2.50
N ARG A 112 6.99 54.17 -1.27
CA ARG A 112 7.58 54.81 -0.08
C ARG A 112 8.91 54.22 0.33
N GLY A 113 8.97 52.90 0.44
CA GLY A 113 10.12 52.20 1.04
C GLY A 113 11.33 52.11 0.11
N GLN A 114 11.11 51.79 -1.16
CA GLN A 114 12.20 51.52 -2.11
C GLN A 114 12.48 52.70 -3.04
N LEU A 115 11.44 53.42 -3.45
CA LEU A 115 11.59 54.52 -4.40
C LEU A 115 11.67 55.90 -3.74
N GLY A 116 11.46 55.97 -2.42
CA GLY A 116 11.51 57.23 -1.67
C GLY A 116 10.41 58.22 -2.07
N TYR A 117 9.35 57.77 -2.74
CA TYR A 117 8.22 58.59 -3.09
C TYR A 117 7.32 58.85 -1.88
N ALA A 118 6.80 60.06 -1.77
CA ALA A 118 5.85 60.47 -0.74
C ALA A 118 4.49 60.75 -1.39
N ARG A 119 3.40 60.62 -0.63
CA ARG A 119 2.06 60.91 -1.16
C ARG A 119 1.89 62.42 -1.35
N GLU A 120 1.03 62.84 -2.27
CA GLU A 120 0.64 64.26 -2.37
C GLU A 120 0.09 64.74 -1.02
N GLY A 121 0.76 65.75 -0.45
CA GLY A 121 0.45 66.31 0.87
C GLY A 121 1.35 65.83 2.01
N ASP A 122 2.20 64.82 1.80
CA ASP A 122 3.18 64.38 2.81
C ASP A 122 4.36 65.38 2.90
N VAL A 123 4.80 65.70 4.12
CA VAL A 123 5.99 66.55 4.37
C VAL A 123 7.24 65.65 4.40
N VAL A 124 8.08 65.74 3.38
CA VAL A 124 9.34 64.99 3.30
C VAL A 124 10.39 65.65 4.18
N ILE A 125 10.69 65.02 5.33
CA ILE A 125 11.77 65.45 6.22
C ILE A 125 13.06 64.76 5.78
N LEU A 126 13.95 65.51 5.13
CA LEU A 126 15.30 65.04 4.82
C LEU A 126 16.15 65.17 6.09
N SER A 127 16.48 64.05 6.72
CA SER A 127 17.45 64.03 7.82
C SER A 127 18.83 64.36 7.28
N ARG A 128 19.24 65.63 7.38
CA ARG A 128 20.63 66.03 7.20
C ARG A 128 21.41 65.46 8.37
N THR A 129 22.12 64.37 8.13
CA THR A 129 23.16 63.90 9.05
C THR A 129 24.31 64.89 8.94
N GLU A 130 24.24 66.00 9.68
CA GLU A 130 25.46 66.71 10.07
C GLU A 130 26.36 65.66 10.76
N PRO A 131 27.62 65.50 10.35
CA PRO A 131 28.54 64.65 11.11
C PRO A 131 28.56 65.24 12.51
N LEU A 132 28.04 64.49 13.48
CA LEU A 132 28.19 64.80 14.89
C LEU A 132 29.68 64.95 15.12
N SER A 133 30.16 66.19 15.25
CA SER A 133 31.43 66.49 15.87
C SER A 133 31.29 65.96 17.29
N ILE A 134 31.72 64.71 17.48
CA ILE A 134 31.90 64.10 18.78
C ILE A 134 32.73 65.14 19.56
N PRO A 135 32.21 65.74 20.65
CA PRO A 135 33.04 66.58 21.47
C PRO A 135 34.21 65.70 21.89
N GLU A 136 35.42 66.12 21.52
CA GLU A 136 36.65 65.47 21.91
C GLU A 136 36.75 65.59 23.43
N ILE A 137 36.10 64.64 24.11
CA ILE A 137 36.35 64.34 25.50
C ILE A 137 37.83 63.98 25.49
N ALA A 138 38.67 64.89 26.00
CA ALA A 138 40.09 64.65 26.17
C ALA A 138 40.23 63.27 26.81
N ALA A 139 40.71 62.32 26.02
CA ALA A 139 41.05 61.00 26.52
C ALA A 139 42.03 61.24 27.68
N PRO A 140 41.83 60.64 28.86
CA PRO A 140 42.95 60.41 29.74
C PRO A 140 44.05 59.78 28.89
N ASP A 141 45.30 60.23 29.02
CA ASP A 141 46.49 59.59 28.46
C ASP A 141 46.54 58.12 28.97
N GLU A 142 45.74 57.25 28.39
CA GLU A 142 45.88 55.82 28.46
C GLU A 142 46.96 55.51 27.44
N ALA A 143 48.18 55.42 27.95
CA ALA A 143 49.32 54.90 27.22
C ALA A 143 48.86 53.68 26.43
N LEU A 144 49.02 53.76 25.09
CA LEU A 144 48.87 52.64 24.18
C LEU A 144 49.65 51.46 24.77
N ASP A 145 48.94 50.51 25.36
CA ASP A 145 49.49 49.19 25.62
C ASP A 145 49.33 48.43 24.30
N PRO A 146 50.40 48.20 23.51
CA PRO A 146 50.28 47.58 22.18
C PRO A 146 49.93 46.08 22.24
N SER A 147 49.47 45.57 23.39
CA SER A 147 49.31 44.14 23.66
C SER A 147 47.85 43.67 23.72
N VAL A 148 46.87 44.45 23.26
CA VAL A 148 45.56 43.85 22.92
C VAL A 148 45.72 43.06 21.62
N VAL A 149 46.37 41.90 21.73
CA VAL A 149 46.38 40.85 20.72
C VAL A 149 44.95 40.36 20.63
N VAL A 150 44.18 40.94 19.69
CA VAL A 150 42.94 40.33 19.23
C VAL A 150 43.31 38.91 18.81
N PRO A 151 42.77 37.85 19.44
CA PRO A 151 43.07 36.50 19.02
C PRO A 151 42.61 36.39 17.56
N GLN A 152 43.58 36.26 16.65
CA GLN A 152 43.31 36.07 15.24
C GLN A 152 42.54 34.76 15.11
N GLN A 153 41.22 34.86 15.01
CA GLN A 153 40.38 33.70 14.81
C GLN A 153 40.85 33.01 13.52
N PRO A 154 41.03 31.68 13.53
CA PRO A 154 41.46 30.97 12.33
C PRO A 154 40.46 31.23 11.21
N GLU A 155 40.96 31.65 10.05
CA GLU A 155 40.13 31.89 8.87
C GLU A 155 39.30 30.65 8.55
N ASN A 156 37.99 30.83 8.29
CA ASN A 156 37.02 29.75 8.18
C ASN A 156 37.48 28.59 7.30
N TRP A 157 38.15 28.85 6.17
CA TRP A 157 38.62 27.81 5.25
C TRP A 157 39.64 26.84 5.87
N ARG A 158 40.42 27.26 6.88
CA ARG A 158 41.36 26.39 7.60
C ARG A 158 40.61 25.39 8.49
N LEU A 159 39.51 25.82 9.11
CA LEU A 159 38.64 24.96 9.90
C LEU A 159 37.99 23.88 9.02
N TRP A 160 37.51 24.26 7.83
CA TRP A 160 36.98 23.31 6.84
C TRP A 160 38.03 22.29 6.39
N TRP A 161 39.27 22.73 6.18
CA TRP A 161 40.37 21.85 5.78
C TRP A 161 40.86 20.91 6.90
N GLN A 162 40.73 21.29 8.16
CA GLN A 162 40.99 20.38 9.28
C GLN A 162 39.88 19.35 9.43
N ALA A 163 38.61 19.77 9.35
CA ALA A 163 37.46 18.87 9.37
C ALA A 163 37.52 17.80 8.26
N LEU A 164 38.05 18.17 7.08
CA LEU A 164 38.18 17.26 5.94
C LEU A 164 39.35 16.26 6.07
N ARG A 165 40.38 16.56 6.88
CA ARG A 165 41.57 15.69 7.06
C ARG A 165 41.56 14.85 8.33
N GLY A 166 40.54 14.98 9.18
CA GLY A 166 40.20 14.01 10.21
C GLY A 166 40.31 14.53 11.65
N GLY A 167 39.31 14.16 12.44
CA GLY A 167 39.41 14.02 13.89
C GLY A 167 40.04 12.68 14.28
#